data_AF-A0A1G1MNA5-F1
#
_entry.id   AF-A0A1G1MNA5-F1
#
_cell.length_a   1.000
_cell.length_b   1.000
_cell.length_c   1.000
_cell.angle_alpha   90.00
_cell.angle_beta   90.00
_cell.angle_gamma   90.00
#
_symmetry.space_group_name_H-M   'P 1'
#
loop_
_entity.id
_entity.type
_entity.pdbx_description
1 polymer ?
#
loop_
_entity_poly.entity_id
_entity_poly.type
_entity_poly.pdbx_seq_one_letter_code
_entity_poly.pdbx_strand_id
1 'polypeptide(L)'
;MKSSMININQVKTYSIAKRRSKVRVDDFARAPVKGLSFTKFYNSLPDILKAKEFRRVVEAVVRARKLKKSVIFMAGAHVIKCGLNPALAELIKKKAITCICLNGAGLIHDFEIALQGKTSEDVGEGLKQGKFGMAKETAEFINCAVTDGVRDGLGLGYSLARKIASAKLPYKNLSLIFNAYRYQVPVCALVAIGTDIIHQHPSFNAALTAEGSLRDFNLLVENVCGLNNGGVVINFGSAVVLPEVFLKALNLGRNLKYNIKNFTTANFDMIYHYRPSQNVVRRPVSSGGAGFYIIGHHEIMLPLLAQSIIEKL
;
A
#
# COMPACT_ATOMS: atom_id res chain seq x y z
N MET A 1 -17.69 44.35 34.63
CA MET A 1 -18.74 43.34 34.87
C MET A 1 -18.10 42.11 35.49
N LYS A 2 -18.40 41.78 36.76
CA LYS A 2 -17.95 40.51 37.36
C LYS A 2 -18.83 39.39 36.79
N SER A 3 -18.25 38.54 35.93
CA SER A 3 -18.93 37.35 35.43
C SER A 3 -19.37 36.48 36.60
N SER A 4 -20.66 36.16 36.68
CA SER A 4 -21.16 35.18 37.65
C SER A 4 -20.49 33.83 37.38
N MET A 5 -19.61 33.41 38.28
CA MET A 5 -18.95 32.11 38.16
C MET A 5 -19.98 30.99 38.34
N ILE A 6 -19.83 29.93 37.56
CA ILE A 6 -20.67 28.73 37.65
C ILE A 6 -20.51 28.11 39.05
N ASN A 7 -21.63 27.83 39.73
CA ASN A 7 -21.63 27.16 41.03
C ASN A 7 -21.59 25.63 40.85
N ILE A 8 -20.39 25.06 40.99
CA ILE A 8 -20.14 23.62 40.83
C ILE A 8 -20.89 22.74 41.85
N ASN A 9 -21.31 23.29 43.00
CA ASN A 9 -22.00 22.53 44.04
C ASN A 9 -23.43 22.12 43.64
N GLN A 10 -23.95 22.61 42.52
CA GLN A 10 -25.28 22.27 42.01
C GLN A 10 -25.26 21.10 41.00
N VAL A 11 -24.10 20.48 40.76
CA VAL A 11 -24.00 19.33 39.84
C VAL A 11 -24.81 18.14 40.37
N LYS A 12 -25.73 17.64 39.54
CA LYS A 12 -26.48 16.42 39.82
C LYS A 12 -25.73 15.19 39.31
N THR A 13 -25.48 14.24 40.19
CA THR A 13 -24.84 12.96 39.85
C THR A 13 -25.90 11.86 39.68
N TYR A 14 -25.51 10.74 39.07
CA TYR A 14 -26.38 9.57 38.89
C TYR A 14 -25.58 8.27 39.02
N SER A 15 -26.29 7.18 39.36
CA SER A 15 -25.65 5.87 39.51
C SER A 15 -25.15 5.32 38.17
N ILE A 16 -23.96 4.72 38.19
CA ILE A 16 -23.38 4.02 37.03
C ILE A 16 -24.27 2.88 36.53
N ALA A 17 -25.09 2.27 37.39
CA ALA A 17 -26.03 1.22 37.00
C ALA A 17 -27.14 1.71 36.05
N LYS A 18 -27.44 3.03 36.06
CA LYS A 18 -28.40 3.66 35.14
C LYS A 18 -27.74 4.13 33.84
N ARG A 19 -26.41 4.11 33.75
CA ARG A 19 -25.64 4.56 32.59
C ARG A 19 -25.53 3.45 31.55
N ARG A 20 -25.85 3.74 30.29
CA ARG A 20 -25.53 2.82 29.18
C ARG A 20 -24.02 2.80 28.93
N SER A 21 -23.35 1.71 29.31
CA SER A 21 -21.94 1.46 28.99
C SER A 21 -21.79 0.78 27.62
N LYS A 22 -20.84 1.23 26.80
CA LYS A 22 -20.63 0.74 25.42
C LYS A 22 -19.67 -0.44 25.30
N VAL A 23 -18.82 -0.65 26.30
CA VAL A 23 -17.76 -1.67 26.30
C VAL A 23 -18.11 -2.74 27.32
N ARG A 24 -17.92 -4.01 26.94
CA ARG A 24 -18.17 -5.19 27.77
C ARG A 24 -16.90 -6.04 27.87
N VAL A 25 -16.90 -6.98 28.81
CA VAL A 25 -15.76 -7.89 29.04
C VAL A 25 -15.43 -8.71 27.78
N ASP A 26 -16.44 -9.01 26.95
CA ASP A 26 -16.26 -9.74 25.67
C ASP A 26 -15.45 -8.94 24.63
N ASP A 27 -15.35 -7.62 24.77
CA ASP A 27 -14.55 -6.77 23.89
C ASP A 27 -13.06 -6.79 24.27
N PHE A 28 -12.71 -7.32 25.44
CA PHE A 28 -11.37 -7.22 26.00
C PHE A 28 -10.39 -8.17 25.30
N ALA A 29 -9.11 -7.82 25.39
CA ALA A 29 -8.05 -8.71 25.01
C ALA A 29 -7.99 -9.92 25.97
N ARG A 30 -7.50 -11.06 25.48
CA ARG A 30 -7.14 -12.18 26.36
C ARG A 30 -5.70 -12.00 26.86
N ALA A 31 -5.40 -12.53 28.04
CA ALA A 31 -4.07 -12.47 28.63
C ALA A 31 -3.01 -13.13 27.73
N PRO A 32 -1.79 -12.57 27.64
CA PRO A 32 -0.70 -13.15 26.87
C PRO A 32 -0.21 -14.46 27.49
N VAL A 33 0.13 -15.43 26.64
CA VAL A 33 0.59 -16.78 27.06
C VAL A 33 1.81 -17.19 26.26
N LYS A 34 2.80 -17.79 26.91
CA LYS A 34 4.02 -18.33 26.26
C LYS A 34 3.66 -19.48 25.30
N GLY A 35 4.28 -19.51 24.12
CA GLY A 35 4.09 -20.59 23.13
C GLY A 35 2.79 -20.51 22.33
N LEU A 36 2.11 -19.36 22.36
CA LEU A 36 0.86 -19.16 21.63
C LEU A 36 1.11 -19.10 20.12
N SER A 37 0.41 -19.92 19.33
CA SER A 37 0.41 -19.81 17.86
C SER A 37 -0.08 -18.43 17.42
N PHE A 38 0.35 -17.95 16.25
CA PHE A 38 -0.09 -16.66 15.71
C PHE A 38 -1.62 -16.53 15.64
N THR A 39 -2.34 -17.53 15.12
CA THR A 39 -3.81 -17.48 15.04
C THR A 39 -4.48 -17.28 16.40
N LYS A 40 -3.98 -17.95 17.45
CA LYS A 40 -4.48 -17.74 18.82
C LYS A 40 -4.13 -16.33 19.35
N PHE A 41 -2.94 -15.81 19.06
CA PHE A 41 -2.57 -14.41 19.39
C PHE A 41 -3.47 -13.39 18.69
N TYR A 42 -3.69 -13.55 17.39
CA TYR A 42 -4.56 -12.69 16.60
C TYR A 42 -6.01 -12.71 17.13
N ASN A 43 -6.51 -13.89 17.51
CA ASN A 43 -7.84 -14.04 18.12
C ASN A 43 -7.91 -13.51 19.56
N SER A 44 -6.78 -13.33 20.25
CA SER A 44 -6.75 -12.71 21.59
C SER A 44 -6.79 -11.19 21.57
N LEU A 45 -6.63 -10.54 20.41
CA LEU A 45 -6.76 -9.07 20.33
C LEU A 45 -8.18 -8.62 20.75
N PRO A 46 -8.35 -7.42 21.30
CA PRO A 46 -9.67 -6.93 21.72
C PRO A 46 -10.58 -6.72 20.49
N ASP A 47 -11.89 -6.98 20.61
CA ASP A 47 -12.87 -6.72 19.53
C ASP A 47 -13.41 -5.29 19.54
N ILE A 48 -12.51 -4.31 19.61
CA ILE A 48 -12.88 -2.90 19.69
C ILE A 48 -11.93 -2.01 18.88
N LEU A 49 -12.44 -0.84 18.47
CA LEU A 49 -11.67 0.23 17.82
C LEU A 49 -10.80 -0.31 16.67
N LYS A 50 -9.50 0.00 16.68
CA LYS A 50 -8.58 -0.32 15.57
C LYS A 50 -8.26 -1.80 15.45
N ALA A 51 -8.31 -2.58 16.54
CA ALA A 51 -8.17 -4.02 16.44
C ALA A 51 -9.35 -4.64 15.67
N LYS A 52 -10.56 -4.16 15.92
CA LYS A 52 -11.76 -4.54 15.16
C LYS A 52 -11.69 -4.09 13.70
N GLU A 53 -11.27 -2.85 13.43
CA GLU A 53 -11.08 -2.38 12.05
C GLU A 53 -10.01 -3.18 11.29
N PHE A 54 -8.89 -3.49 11.94
CA PHE A 54 -7.83 -4.33 11.35
C PHE A 54 -8.37 -5.73 10.99
N ARG A 55 -9.15 -6.35 11.86
CA ARG A 55 -9.84 -7.63 11.57
C ARG A 55 -10.74 -7.53 10.35
N ARG A 56 -11.53 -6.45 10.24
CA ARG A 56 -12.40 -6.20 9.08
C ARG A 56 -11.62 -6.04 7.78
N VAL A 57 -10.42 -5.44 7.80
CA VAL A 57 -9.54 -5.36 6.62
C VAL A 57 -9.05 -6.75 6.21
N VAL A 58 -8.57 -7.56 7.17
CA VAL A 58 -8.14 -8.94 6.91
C VAL A 58 -9.28 -9.77 6.30
N GLU A 59 -10.47 -9.71 6.90
CA GLU A 59 -11.65 -10.41 6.40
C GLU A 59 -12.09 -9.94 5.02
N ALA A 60 -12.00 -8.64 4.74
CA ALA A 60 -12.31 -8.09 3.43
C ALA A 60 -11.38 -8.64 2.36
N VAL A 61 -10.06 -8.74 2.63
CA VAL A 61 -9.10 -9.34 1.68
C VAL A 61 -9.44 -10.82 1.45
N VAL A 62 -9.59 -11.60 2.52
CA VAL A 62 -9.90 -13.04 2.41
C VAL A 62 -11.20 -13.27 1.63
N ARG A 63 -12.25 -12.47 1.92
CA ARG A 63 -13.53 -12.53 1.21
C ARG A 63 -13.38 -12.13 -0.26
N ALA A 64 -12.65 -11.06 -0.56
CA ALA A 64 -12.38 -10.64 -1.93
C ALA A 64 -11.77 -11.78 -2.75
N ARG A 65 -10.80 -12.49 -2.16
CA ARG A 65 -10.14 -13.62 -2.82
C ARG A 65 -11.06 -14.82 -3.03
N LYS A 66 -11.86 -15.18 -2.02
CA LYS A 66 -12.91 -16.22 -2.16
C LYS A 66 -13.90 -15.89 -3.28
N LEU A 67 -14.23 -14.60 -3.45
CA LEU A 67 -15.12 -14.10 -4.50
C LEU A 67 -14.39 -13.77 -5.83
N LYS A 68 -13.09 -14.10 -5.95
CA LYS A 68 -12.24 -13.78 -7.11
C LYS A 68 -12.26 -12.30 -7.51
N LYS A 69 -12.39 -11.40 -6.53
CA LYS A 69 -12.39 -9.94 -6.69
C LYS A 69 -10.99 -9.36 -6.65
N SER A 70 -10.83 -8.18 -7.26
CA SER A 70 -9.56 -7.45 -7.27
C SER A 70 -9.12 -7.06 -5.86
N VAL A 71 -7.85 -7.26 -5.55
CA VAL A 71 -7.15 -6.77 -4.36
C VAL A 71 -5.93 -5.99 -4.83
N ILE A 72 -6.07 -4.66 -4.84
CA ILE A 72 -5.05 -3.72 -5.28
C ILE A 72 -4.24 -3.28 -4.06
N PHE A 73 -2.93 -3.45 -4.13
CA PHE A 73 -2.01 -3.05 -3.06
C PHE A 73 -1.09 -1.94 -3.59
N MET A 74 -1.30 -0.74 -3.06
CA MET A 74 -0.52 0.46 -3.37
C MET A 74 0.52 0.68 -2.28
N ALA A 75 1.78 0.89 -2.65
CA ALA A 75 2.87 1.06 -1.69
C ALA A 75 3.82 2.20 -2.08
N GLY A 76 4.16 3.02 -1.10
CA GLY A 76 5.31 3.91 -1.19
C GLY A 76 6.62 3.15 -0.97
N ALA A 77 7.71 3.71 -1.50
CA ALA A 77 9.10 3.25 -1.36
C ALA A 77 9.51 2.80 0.06
N HIS A 78 9.01 3.46 1.12
CA HIS A 78 9.40 3.14 2.49
C HIS A 78 9.07 1.69 2.89
N VAL A 79 8.01 1.10 2.31
CA VAL A 79 7.66 -0.31 2.55
C VAL A 79 8.77 -1.25 2.08
N ILE A 80 9.31 -0.98 0.89
CA ILE A 80 10.40 -1.75 0.29
C ILE A 80 11.70 -1.50 1.05
N LYS A 81 11.98 -0.23 1.38
CA LYS A 81 13.13 0.18 2.20
C LYS A 81 13.16 -0.53 3.57
N CYS A 82 12.02 -0.78 4.19
CA CYS A 82 11.91 -1.55 5.44
C CYS A 82 12.13 -3.07 5.28
N GLY A 83 12.47 -3.55 4.08
CA GLY A 83 12.74 -4.96 3.83
C GLY A 83 11.47 -5.84 3.82
N LEU A 84 10.30 -5.27 3.53
CA LEU A 84 9.01 -5.98 3.64
C LEU A 84 8.62 -6.76 2.37
N ASN A 85 9.49 -6.75 1.35
CA ASN A 85 9.30 -7.50 0.12
C ASN A 85 8.97 -8.99 0.33
N PRO A 86 9.62 -9.75 1.25
CA PRO A 86 9.29 -11.16 1.45
C PRO A 86 7.83 -11.39 1.89
N ALA A 87 7.29 -10.54 2.76
CA ALA A 87 5.90 -10.63 3.19
C ALA A 87 4.93 -10.37 2.03
N LEU A 88 5.22 -9.36 1.21
CA LEU A 88 4.43 -9.05 0.00
C LEU A 88 4.55 -10.15 -1.06
N ALA A 89 5.74 -10.72 -1.24
CA ALA A 89 5.99 -11.80 -2.19
C ALA A 89 5.17 -13.05 -1.83
N GLU A 90 5.03 -13.39 -0.55
CA GLU A 90 4.17 -14.51 -0.13
C GLU A 90 2.68 -14.19 -0.38
N LEU A 91 2.23 -12.96 -0.11
CA LEU A 91 0.87 -12.51 -0.45
C LEU A 91 0.60 -12.56 -1.97
N ILE A 92 1.58 -12.20 -2.80
CA ILE A 92 1.51 -12.30 -4.26
C ILE A 92 1.42 -13.77 -4.70
N LYS A 93 2.31 -14.62 -4.18
CA LYS A 93 2.37 -16.06 -4.48
C LYS A 93 1.06 -16.76 -4.15
N LYS A 94 0.46 -16.42 -3.00
CA LYS A 94 -0.85 -16.94 -2.56
C LYS A 94 -2.03 -16.24 -3.25
N LYS A 95 -1.76 -15.34 -4.20
CA LYS A 95 -2.75 -14.53 -4.91
C LYS A 95 -3.65 -13.76 -3.95
N ALA A 96 -3.18 -13.42 -2.75
CA ALA A 96 -3.86 -12.56 -1.80
C ALA A 96 -3.94 -11.12 -2.32
N ILE A 97 -2.90 -10.70 -3.04
CA ILE A 97 -2.83 -9.46 -3.81
C ILE A 97 -2.93 -9.81 -5.29
N THR A 98 -3.69 -9.03 -6.05
CA THR A 98 -3.86 -9.22 -7.51
C THR A 98 -3.34 -8.07 -8.35
N CYS A 99 -2.96 -6.96 -7.76
CA CYS A 99 -2.31 -5.85 -8.46
C CYS A 99 -1.43 -5.10 -7.47
N ILE A 100 -0.19 -4.80 -7.85
CA ILE A 100 0.75 -3.98 -7.09
C ILE A 100 0.89 -2.63 -7.79
N CYS A 101 0.83 -1.54 -7.04
CA CYS A 101 1.11 -0.19 -7.54
C CYS A 101 2.19 0.47 -6.70
N LEU A 102 3.25 0.95 -7.34
CA LEU A 102 4.38 1.61 -6.69
C LEU A 102 4.54 3.04 -7.19
N ASN A 103 5.15 3.90 -6.38
CA ASN A 103 5.75 5.15 -6.87
C ASN A 103 7.15 4.88 -7.46
N GLY A 104 7.74 5.86 -8.16
CA GLY A 104 9.03 5.70 -8.83
C GLY A 104 10.18 5.28 -7.92
N ALA A 105 10.26 5.86 -6.72
CA ALA A 105 11.23 5.45 -5.70
C ALA A 105 11.10 3.96 -5.31
N GLY A 106 9.90 3.36 -5.41
CA GLY A 106 9.72 1.93 -5.18
C GLY A 106 10.48 1.06 -6.19
N LEU A 107 10.58 1.49 -7.45
CA LEU A 107 11.34 0.78 -8.49
C LEU A 107 12.84 0.80 -8.19
N ILE A 108 13.33 1.94 -7.73
CA ILE A 108 14.73 2.14 -7.35
C ILE A 108 15.11 1.19 -6.20
N HIS A 109 14.38 1.25 -5.08
CA HIS A 109 14.69 0.41 -3.93
C HIS A 109 14.57 -1.08 -4.24
N ASP A 110 13.57 -1.48 -5.04
CA ASP A 110 13.37 -2.87 -5.42
C ASP A 110 14.51 -3.40 -6.30
N PHE A 111 14.95 -2.59 -7.27
CA PHE A 111 16.07 -2.91 -8.13
C PHE A 111 17.38 -3.01 -7.32
N GLU A 112 17.68 -2.05 -6.45
CA GLU A 112 18.91 -2.07 -5.65
C GLU A 112 18.95 -3.30 -4.73
N ILE A 113 17.82 -3.69 -4.13
CA ILE A 113 17.71 -4.94 -3.39
C ILE A 113 18.01 -6.13 -4.32
N ALA A 114 17.46 -6.18 -5.53
CA ALA A 114 17.74 -7.27 -6.48
C ALA A 114 19.23 -7.35 -6.85
N LEU A 115 19.86 -6.20 -7.07
CA LEU A 115 21.24 -6.06 -7.53
C LEU A 115 22.25 -6.43 -6.43
N GLN A 116 22.09 -5.89 -5.22
CA GLN A 116 23.12 -5.96 -4.18
C GLN A 116 22.60 -6.35 -2.78
N GLY A 117 21.29 -6.60 -2.63
CA GLY A 117 20.68 -6.99 -1.36
C GLY A 117 20.60 -5.85 -0.33
N LYS A 118 20.86 -4.60 -0.76
CA LYS A 118 20.91 -3.39 0.05
C LYS A 118 20.33 -2.22 -0.73
N THR A 119 19.79 -1.23 -0.03
CA THR A 119 19.23 -0.02 -0.62
C THR A 119 19.18 1.10 0.42
N SER A 120 18.80 2.32 0.02
CA SER A 120 18.77 3.55 0.82
C SER A 120 20.17 4.11 1.09
N GLU A 121 20.60 5.01 0.20
CA GLU A 121 21.76 5.87 0.43
C GLU A 121 21.53 6.87 1.59
N ASP A 122 22.62 7.45 2.10
CA ASP A 122 22.58 8.56 3.04
C ASP A 122 22.26 9.86 2.30
N VAL A 123 21.00 10.31 2.44
CA VAL A 123 20.50 11.53 1.81
C VAL A 123 21.22 12.78 2.33
N GLY A 124 21.51 12.84 3.64
CA GLY A 124 22.08 14.03 4.27
C GLY A 124 23.50 14.29 3.78
N GLU A 125 24.34 13.25 3.78
CA GLU A 125 25.70 13.33 3.25
C GLU A 125 25.73 13.51 1.73
N GLY A 126 24.86 12.80 1.01
CA GLY A 126 24.76 12.90 -0.45
C GLY A 126 24.39 14.31 -0.93
N LEU A 127 23.46 14.98 -0.25
CA LEU A 127 23.01 16.33 -0.61
C LEU A 127 24.13 17.37 -0.44
N LYS A 128 24.94 17.28 0.63
CA LYS A 128 26.06 18.21 0.85
C LYS A 128 27.07 18.22 -0.29
N GLN A 129 27.23 17.09 -0.97
CA GLN A 129 28.22 16.89 -2.03
C GLN A 129 27.60 16.86 -3.44
N GLY A 130 26.29 17.03 -3.58
CA GLY A 130 25.59 16.87 -4.86
C GLY A 130 25.64 15.45 -5.45
N LYS A 131 25.84 14.44 -4.59
CA LYS A 131 25.96 13.02 -4.98
C LYS A 131 24.69 12.23 -4.75
N PHE A 132 23.72 12.79 -4.03
CA PHE A 132 22.45 12.12 -3.73
C PHE A 132 21.76 11.69 -5.03
N GLY A 133 21.53 10.39 -5.16
CA GLY A 133 20.84 9.82 -6.31
C GLY A 133 21.70 9.61 -7.56
N MET A 134 23.01 9.83 -7.49
CA MET A 134 23.90 9.83 -8.67
C MET A 134 24.54 8.46 -8.98
N ALA A 135 24.01 7.38 -8.40
CA ALA A 135 24.47 6.01 -8.69
C ALA A 135 24.16 5.62 -10.14
N LYS A 136 25.22 5.41 -10.94
CA LYS A 136 25.15 5.14 -12.38
C LYS A 136 24.38 3.86 -12.69
N GLU A 137 24.71 2.77 -12.02
CA GLU A 137 24.15 1.44 -12.26
C GLU A 137 22.63 1.42 -12.03
N THR A 138 22.14 2.11 -10.99
CA THR A 138 20.71 2.25 -10.70
C THR A 138 19.99 2.97 -11.83
N ALA A 139 20.49 4.14 -12.24
CA ALA A 139 19.84 4.93 -13.27
C ALA A 139 19.90 4.27 -14.65
N GLU A 140 21.08 3.80 -15.08
CA GLU A 140 21.23 3.16 -16.39
C GLU A 140 20.41 1.89 -16.50
N PHE A 141 20.37 1.03 -15.48
CA PHE A 141 19.59 -0.19 -15.55
C PHE A 141 18.10 0.10 -15.69
N ILE A 142 17.55 0.98 -14.83
CA ILE A 142 16.11 1.26 -14.82
C ILE A 142 15.71 2.06 -16.06
N ASN A 143 16.43 3.13 -16.42
CA ASN A 143 16.09 3.96 -17.58
C ASN A 143 16.20 3.18 -18.90
N CYS A 144 17.19 2.30 -19.05
CA CYS A 144 17.27 1.41 -20.21
C CYS A 144 16.13 0.39 -20.20
N ALA A 145 15.79 -0.20 -19.05
CA ALA A 145 14.64 -1.11 -18.95
C ALA A 145 13.34 -0.43 -19.40
N VAL A 146 13.10 0.80 -18.94
CA VAL A 146 11.95 1.63 -19.34
C VAL A 146 11.99 1.93 -20.84
N THR A 147 13.13 2.37 -21.37
CA THR A 147 13.26 2.71 -22.80
C THR A 147 12.96 1.50 -23.69
N ASP A 148 13.57 0.35 -23.39
CA ASP A 148 13.36 -0.90 -24.15
C ASP A 148 11.90 -1.37 -24.01
N GLY A 149 11.37 -1.40 -22.79
CA GLY A 149 10.03 -1.92 -22.52
C GLY A 149 8.90 -1.06 -23.06
N VAL A 150 9.01 0.27 -22.97
CA VAL A 150 7.98 1.16 -23.51
C VAL A 150 7.97 1.12 -25.04
N ARG A 151 9.13 1.00 -25.70
CA ARG A 151 9.18 0.77 -27.16
C ARG A 151 8.49 -0.53 -27.57
N ASP A 152 8.52 -1.54 -26.72
CA ASP A 152 7.84 -2.82 -26.92
C ASP A 152 6.37 -2.85 -26.47
N GLY A 153 5.77 -1.70 -26.14
CA GLY A 153 4.36 -1.64 -25.74
C GLY A 153 4.08 -1.86 -24.24
N LEU A 154 5.11 -2.01 -23.40
CA LEU A 154 4.94 -2.22 -21.95
C LEU A 154 4.76 -0.90 -21.18
N GLY A 155 4.16 -0.99 -19.99
CA GLY A 155 4.26 0.06 -18.97
C GLY A 155 5.52 -0.07 -18.11
N LEU A 156 5.77 0.87 -17.20
CA LEU A 156 7.04 0.94 -16.44
C LEU A 156 7.27 -0.29 -15.56
N GLY A 157 6.24 -0.75 -14.85
CA GLY A 157 6.35 -1.89 -13.94
C GLY A 157 6.78 -3.17 -14.66
N TYR A 158 6.12 -3.50 -15.77
CA TYR A 158 6.47 -4.66 -16.60
C TYR A 158 7.81 -4.50 -17.31
N SER A 159 8.16 -3.28 -17.75
CA SER A 159 9.45 -2.99 -18.38
C SER A 159 10.61 -3.36 -17.46
N LEU A 160 10.57 -2.89 -16.21
CA LEU A 160 11.58 -3.22 -15.22
C LEU A 160 11.55 -4.70 -14.82
N ALA A 161 10.35 -5.28 -14.62
CA ALA A 161 10.23 -6.69 -14.25
C ALA A 161 10.84 -7.64 -15.27
N ARG A 162 10.59 -7.38 -16.57
CA ARG A 162 11.15 -8.14 -17.68
C ARG A 162 12.67 -8.03 -17.70
N LYS A 163 13.22 -6.82 -17.49
CA LYS A 163 14.68 -6.63 -17.43
C LYS A 163 15.30 -7.39 -16.26
N ILE A 164 14.73 -7.28 -15.05
CA ILE A 164 15.19 -8.02 -13.86
C ILE A 164 15.12 -9.54 -14.11
N ALA A 165 14.05 -10.03 -14.73
CA ALA A 165 13.89 -11.47 -15.01
C ALA A 165 14.99 -12.01 -15.94
N SER A 166 15.40 -11.22 -16.94
CA SER A 166 16.46 -11.58 -17.89
C SER A 166 17.88 -11.39 -17.32
N ALA A 167 18.05 -10.55 -16.30
CA ALA A 167 19.34 -10.22 -15.73
C ALA A 167 19.82 -11.24 -14.69
N LYS A 168 21.14 -11.41 -14.59
CA LYS A 168 21.79 -12.20 -13.54
C LYS A 168 22.00 -11.35 -12.28
N LEU A 169 20.92 -11.03 -11.58
CA LEU A 169 21.00 -10.32 -10.30
C LEU A 169 20.99 -11.31 -9.12
N PRO A 170 21.96 -11.24 -8.20
CA PRO A 170 22.17 -12.26 -7.15
C PRO A 170 21.00 -12.37 -6.17
N TYR A 171 20.27 -11.27 -5.94
CA TYR A 171 19.15 -11.21 -5.00
C TYR A 171 17.80 -11.03 -5.70
N LYS A 172 17.68 -11.38 -7.00
CA LYS A 172 16.44 -11.17 -7.77
C LYS A 172 15.18 -11.76 -7.12
N ASN A 173 15.32 -12.85 -6.36
CA ASN A 173 14.20 -13.47 -5.65
C ASN A 173 13.64 -12.62 -4.49
N LEU A 174 14.36 -11.58 -4.05
CA LEU A 174 13.89 -10.60 -3.07
C LEU A 174 13.20 -9.38 -3.72
N SER A 175 13.29 -9.22 -5.04
CA SER A 175 12.57 -8.16 -5.75
C SER A 175 11.07 -8.46 -5.77
N LEU A 176 10.29 -7.50 -5.27
CA LEU A 176 8.84 -7.51 -5.32
C LEU A 176 8.34 -7.49 -6.77
N ILE A 177 8.96 -6.66 -7.62
CA ILE A 177 8.58 -6.51 -9.03
C ILE A 177 8.83 -7.83 -9.78
N PHE A 178 9.97 -8.48 -9.55
CA PHE A 178 10.27 -9.79 -10.12
C PHE A 178 9.30 -10.86 -9.65
N ASN A 179 8.97 -10.91 -8.35
CA ASN A 179 8.03 -11.89 -7.82
C ASN A 179 6.61 -11.69 -8.40
N ALA A 180 6.15 -10.44 -8.50
CA ALA A 180 4.87 -10.14 -9.14
C ALA A 180 4.85 -10.61 -10.60
N TYR A 181 5.90 -10.35 -11.37
CA TYR A 181 6.04 -10.85 -12.74
C TYR A 181 6.06 -12.38 -12.82
N ARG A 182 6.89 -13.04 -11.99
CA ARG A 182 6.99 -14.50 -11.90
C ARG A 182 5.64 -15.16 -11.60
N TYR A 183 4.85 -14.55 -10.73
CA TYR A 183 3.53 -15.06 -10.36
C TYR A 183 2.40 -14.43 -11.16
N GLN A 184 2.66 -13.74 -12.28
CA GLN A 184 1.63 -13.15 -13.15
C GLN A 184 0.63 -12.27 -12.37
N VAL A 185 1.16 -11.37 -11.54
CA VAL A 185 0.42 -10.31 -10.86
C VAL A 185 0.82 -8.99 -11.50
N PRO A 186 -0.14 -8.21 -12.04
CA PRO A 186 0.09 -6.86 -12.55
C PRO A 186 0.91 -5.98 -11.60
N VAL A 187 1.93 -5.31 -12.16
CA VAL A 187 2.72 -4.28 -11.48
C VAL A 187 2.58 -2.99 -12.25
N CYS A 188 2.11 -1.96 -11.56
CA CYS A 188 2.04 -0.59 -12.06
C CYS A 188 3.08 0.27 -11.33
N ALA A 189 3.74 1.15 -12.06
CA ALA A 189 4.65 2.17 -11.56
C ALA A 189 4.16 3.57 -11.99
N LEU A 190 3.74 4.35 -11.00
CA LEU A 190 3.07 5.63 -11.18
C LEU A 190 3.99 6.74 -10.66
N VAL A 191 4.64 7.46 -11.57
CA VAL A 191 5.76 8.35 -11.25
C VAL A 191 5.35 9.83 -11.25
N ALA A 192 6.02 10.62 -10.42
CA ALA A 192 5.99 12.07 -10.50
C ALA A 192 7.34 12.53 -11.06
N ILE A 193 7.33 13.18 -12.21
CA ILE A 193 8.58 13.57 -12.88
C ILE A 193 9.37 14.55 -12.00
N GLY A 194 10.67 14.30 -11.87
CA GLY A 194 11.57 15.03 -11.00
C GLY A 194 11.65 14.55 -9.54
N THR A 195 10.78 13.64 -9.07
CA THR A 195 10.82 13.17 -7.67
C THR A 195 11.76 12.00 -7.42
N ASP A 196 12.05 11.23 -8.45
CA ASP A 196 12.85 10.00 -8.36
C ASP A 196 14.27 10.25 -8.89
N ILE A 197 15.27 9.70 -8.19
CA ILE A 197 16.70 10.01 -8.43
C ILE A 197 17.20 9.68 -9.84
N ILE A 198 16.50 8.80 -10.56
CA ILE A 198 16.86 8.40 -11.92
C ILE A 198 16.45 9.43 -12.98
N HIS A 199 15.63 10.41 -12.62
CA HIS A 199 15.13 11.44 -13.54
C HIS A 199 16.18 12.50 -13.88
N GLN A 200 17.20 12.69 -13.02
CA GLN A 200 18.26 13.69 -13.21
C GLN A 200 19.43 13.15 -14.05
N HIS A 201 19.39 11.88 -14.48
CA HIS A 201 20.47 11.26 -15.22
C HIS A 201 20.36 11.48 -16.74
N PRO A 202 21.48 11.57 -17.48
CA PRO A 202 21.46 11.68 -18.95
C PRO A 202 20.75 10.52 -19.66
N SER A 203 20.65 9.35 -19.01
CA SER A 203 19.93 8.18 -19.53
C SER A 203 18.40 8.32 -19.47
N PHE A 204 17.88 9.35 -18.79
CA PHE A 204 16.46 9.53 -18.58
C PHE A 204 15.75 10.01 -19.86
N ASN A 205 14.68 9.31 -20.25
CA ASN A 205 13.79 9.73 -21.32
C ASN A 205 12.41 10.10 -20.74
N ALA A 206 12.12 11.40 -20.66
CA ALA A 206 10.89 11.90 -20.07
C ALA A 206 9.63 11.47 -20.84
N ALA A 207 9.68 11.47 -22.18
CA ALA A 207 8.55 11.10 -23.02
C ALA A 207 8.17 9.62 -22.85
N LEU A 208 9.16 8.72 -22.94
CA LEU A 208 8.94 7.28 -22.75
C LEU A 208 8.52 6.96 -21.31
N THR A 209 9.08 7.67 -20.32
CA THR A 209 8.68 7.47 -18.93
C THR A 209 7.22 7.88 -18.70
N ALA A 210 6.81 9.02 -19.24
CA ALA A 210 5.41 9.48 -19.14
C ALA A 210 4.45 8.52 -19.85
N GLU A 211 4.81 8.06 -21.05
CA GLU A 211 4.04 7.05 -21.80
C GLU A 211 3.90 5.74 -21.02
N GLY A 212 5.00 5.21 -20.50
CA GLY A 212 4.99 3.99 -19.71
C GLY A 212 4.14 4.13 -18.44
N SER A 213 4.20 5.29 -17.77
CA SER A 213 3.40 5.52 -16.56
C SER A 213 1.91 5.65 -16.88
N LEU A 214 1.55 6.23 -18.04
CA LEU A 214 0.17 6.29 -18.51
C LEU A 214 -0.38 4.90 -18.87
N ARG A 215 0.44 4.01 -19.43
CA ARG A 215 0.06 2.61 -19.67
C ARG A 215 -0.20 1.86 -18.37
N ASP A 216 0.66 2.04 -17.37
CA ASP A 216 0.46 1.48 -16.03
C ASP A 216 -0.78 2.07 -15.33
N PHE A 217 -1.11 3.34 -15.58
CA PHE A 217 -2.38 3.94 -15.14
C PHE A 217 -3.59 3.25 -15.77
N ASN A 218 -3.56 2.98 -17.08
CA ASN A 218 -4.66 2.27 -17.75
C ASN A 218 -4.81 0.82 -17.23
N LEU A 219 -3.70 0.14 -16.98
CA LEU A 219 -3.70 -1.18 -16.33
C LEU A 219 -4.30 -1.12 -14.91
N LEU A 220 -4.03 -0.05 -14.14
CA LEU A 220 -4.68 0.17 -12.86
C LEU A 220 -6.18 0.38 -13.02
N VAL A 221 -6.64 1.14 -14.01
CA VAL A 221 -8.07 1.36 -14.29
C VAL A 221 -8.78 0.03 -14.52
N GLU A 222 -8.19 -0.88 -15.31
CA GLU A 222 -8.72 -2.23 -15.52
C GLU A 222 -8.87 -3.00 -14.19
N ASN A 223 -7.84 -2.98 -13.34
CA ASN A 223 -7.88 -3.64 -12.04
C ASN A 223 -8.91 -3.01 -11.08
N VAL A 224 -9.12 -1.69 -11.18
CA VAL A 224 -10.13 -0.94 -10.41
C VAL A 224 -11.56 -1.32 -10.84
N CYS A 225 -11.79 -1.63 -12.12
CA CYS A 225 -13.07 -2.15 -12.59
C CYS A 225 -13.45 -3.49 -11.92
N GLY A 226 -12.46 -4.28 -11.51
CA GLY A 226 -12.63 -5.54 -10.77
C GLY A 226 -13.00 -5.41 -9.29
N LEU A 227 -13.16 -4.19 -8.75
CA LEU A 227 -13.43 -3.96 -7.32
C LEU A 227 -14.89 -4.20 -6.91
N ASN A 228 -15.83 -4.16 -7.85
CA ASN A 228 -17.26 -4.13 -7.52
C ASN A 228 -17.70 -5.33 -6.65
N ASN A 229 -18.51 -5.04 -5.62
CA ASN A 229 -19.10 -6.04 -4.73
C ASN A 229 -18.06 -6.94 -4.05
N GLY A 230 -17.11 -6.33 -3.33
CA GLY A 230 -16.23 -7.02 -2.41
C GLY A 230 -14.74 -6.99 -2.74
N GLY A 231 -14.29 -6.19 -3.71
CA GLY A 231 -12.85 -5.94 -3.91
C GLY A 231 -12.23 -5.10 -2.81
N VAL A 232 -10.90 -5.01 -2.82
CA VAL A 232 -10.13 -4.29 -1.79
C VAL A 232 -9.06 -3.40 -2.42
N VAL A 233 -8.87 -2.21 -1.86
CA VAL A 233 -7.71 -1.35 -2.12
C VAL A 233 -6.99 -1.08 -0.81
N ILE A 234 -5.70 -1.41 -0.75
CA ILE A 234 -4.84 -1.12 0.40
C ILE A 234 -3.78 -0.11 -0.03
N ASN A 235 -3.62 0.97 0.72
CA ASN A 235 -2.54 1.93 0.56
C ASN A 235 -1.59 1.86 1.76
N PHE A 236 -0.31 1.60 1.53
CA PHE A 236 0.75 1.62 2.53
C PHE A 236 1.78 2.70 2.20
N GLY A 237 1.90 3.72 3.05
CA GLY A 237 3.02 4.66 3.02
C GLY A 237 3.13 5.55 1.77
N SER A 238 2.06 5.67 0.97
CA SER A 238 1.98 6.68 -0.09
C SER A 238 1.04 7.80 0.34
N ALA A 239 1.61 8.97 0.62
CA ALA A 239 0.87 10.11 1.15
C ALA A 239 0.15 10.92 0.07
N VAL A 240 0.60 10.92 -1.19
CA VAL A 240 0.04 11.79 -2.25
C VAL A 240 -0.13 11.08 -3.59
N VAL A 241 0.96 10.59 -4.19
CA VAL A 241 0.99 10.11 -5.59
C VAL A 241 -0.05 9.01 -5.84
N LEU A 242 0.03 7.90 -5.10
CA LEU A 242 -0.89 6.77 -5.32
C LEU A 242 -2.34 7.07 -4.88
N PRO A 243 -2.60 7.76 -3.75
CA PRO A 243 -3.94 8.25 -3.43
C PRO A 243 -4.59 9.11 -4.52
N GLU A 244 -3.83 10.03 -5.13
CA GLU A 244 -4.32 10.88 -6.21
C GLU A 244 -4.59 10.04 -7.48
N VAL A 245 -3.64 9.19 -7.87
CA VAL A 245 -3.78 8.31 -9.03
C VAL A 245 -4.98 7.37 -8.90
N PHE A 246 -5.14 6.71 -7.74
CA PHE A 246 -6.28 5.82 -7.48
C PHE A 246 -7.62 6.54 -7.64
N LEU A 247 -7.74 7.76 -7.12
CA LEU A 247 -8.98 8.52 -7.26
C LEU A 247 -9.32 8.80 -8.72
N LYS A 248 -8.33 9.09 -9.56
CA LYS A 248 -8.54 9.31 -11.00
C LYS A 248 -8.87 8.00 -11.72
N ALA A 249 -8.20 6.90 -11.38
CA ALA A 249 -8.49 5.59 -11.95
C ALA A 249 -9.92 5.13 -11.63
N LEU A 250 -10.37 5.32 -10.38
CA LEU A 250 -11.74 5.04 -9.97
C LEU A 250 -12.76 5.92 -10.69
N ASN A 251 -12.48 7.21 -10.82
CA ASN A 251 -13.34 8.12 -11.55
C ASN A 251 -13.47 7.70 -13.02
N LEU A 252 -12.36 7.39 -13.68
CA LEU A 252 -12.35 6.96 -15.08
C LEU A 252 -13.11 5.65 -15.26
N GLY A 253 -12.87 4.63 -14.42
CA GLY A 253 -13.61 3.36 -14.48
C GLY A 253 -15.12 3.56 -14.34
N ARG A 254 -15.57 4.43 -13.42
CA ARG A 254 -17.00 4.79 -13.28
C ARG A 254 -17.53 5.58 -14.47
N ASN A 255 -16.72 6.49 -15.03
CA ASN A 255 -17.08 7.27 -16.21
C ASN A 255 -17.30 6.38 -17.44
N LEU A 256 -16.47 5.34 -17.58
CA LEU A 256 -16.60 4.25 -18.56
C LEU A 256 -17.74 3.27 -18.26
N LYS A 257 -18.67 3.63 -17.38
CA LYS A 257 -19.89 2.89 -17.04
C LYS A 257 -19.70 1.55 -16.32
N TYR A 258 -18.49 1.24 -15.84
CA TYR A 258 -18.32 0.14 -14.90
C TYR A 258 -19.00 0.48 -13.57
N ASN A 259 -19.85 -0.42 -13.08
CA ASN A 259 -20.48 -0.26 -11.77
C ASN A 259 -19.48 -0.59 -10.66
N ILE A 260 -18.72 0.39 -10.18
CA ILE A 260 -17.67 0.19 -9.16
C ILE A 260 -18.15 0.71 -7.79
N LYS A 261 -18.78 -0.16 -6.99
CA LYS A 261 -19.34 0.14 -5.67
C LYS A 261 -19.13 -1.04 -4.69
N ASN A 262 -19.44 -0.83 -3.42
CA ASN A 262 -19.46 -1.88 -2.40
C ASN A 262 -18.12 -2.63 -2.25
N PHE A 263 -17.03 -1.88 -2.15
CA PHE A 263 -15.68 -2.40 -1.93
C PHE A 263 -15.06 -1.84 -0.65
N THR A 264 -13.95 -2.43 -0.21
CA THR A 264 -13.25 -2.00 0.99
C THR A 264 -11.98 -1.24 0.64
N THR A 265 -11.69 -0.18 1.38
CA THR A 265 -10.39 0.49 1.31
C THR A 265 -9.72 0.51 2.68
N ALA A 266 -8.39 0.47 2.69
CA ALA A 266 -7.60 0.60 3.91
C ALA A 266 -6.36 1.44 3.66
N ASN A 267 -6.12 2.44 4.51
CA ASN A 267 -4.88 3.18 4.53
C ASN A 267 -4.06 2.81 5.77
N PHE A 268 -2.79 2.50 5.56
CA PHE A 268 -1.80 2.27 6.60
C PHE A 268 -0.68 3.30 6.49
N ASP A 269 -0.45 4.06 7.55
CA ASP A 269 0.58 5.08 7.61
C ASP A 269 1.08 5.29 9.04
N MET A 270 2.24 5.92 9.21
CA MET A 270 2.80 6.26 10.52
C MET A 270 2.08 7.46 11.16
N ILE A 271 1.47 8.31 10.34
CA ILE A 271 0.71 9.48 10.79
C ILE A 271 -0.59 9.67 9.98
N TYR A 272 -1.44 10.60 10.42
CA TYR A 272 -2.68 10.91 9.72
C TYR A 272 -2.46 11.94 8.60
N HIS A 273 -2.80 11.57 7.37
CA HIS A 273 -2.63 12.41 6.18
C HIS A 273 -3.98 12.76 5.54
N TYR A 274 -4.10 14.02 5.09
CA TYR A 274 -5.31 14.51 4.43
C TYR A 274 -5.62 13.72 3.15
N ARG A 275 -4.66 13.57 2.23
CA ARG A 275 -4.89 12.96 0.91
C ARG A 275 -5.32 11.50 1.01
N PRO A 276 -4.66 10.59 1.76
CA PRO A 276 -5.16 9.24 1.93
C PRO A 276 -6.50 9.19 2.70
N SER A 277 -6.71 10.07 3.69
CA SER A 277 -8.00 10.13 4.39
C SER A 277 -9.17 10.45 3.45
N GLN A 278 -8.98 11.36 2.49
CA GLN A 278 -10.03 11.73 1.56
C GLN A 278 -10.11 10.78 0.37
N ASN A 279 -8.98 10.51 -0.27
CA ASN A 279 -8.91 9.89 -1.59
C ASN A 279 -8.77 8.37 -1.56
N VAL A 280 -8.48 7.78 -0.39
CA VAL A 280 -8.52 6.32 -0.19
C VAL A 280 -9.69 5.96 0.73
N VAL A 281 -9.81 6.62 1.88
CA VAL A 281 -10.71 6.16 2.95
C VAL A 281 -12.14 6.67 2.83
N ARG A 282 -12.37 7.94 2.46
CA ARG A 282 -13.73 8.54 2.50
C ARG A 282 -14.44 8.57 1.14
N ARG A 283 -13.90 9.30 0.17
CA ARG A 283 -14.56 9.58 -1.12
C ARG A 283 -14.78 8.33 -1.97
N PRO A 284 -13.85 7.37 -2.07
CA PRO A 284 -14.03 6.20 -2.95
C PRO A 284 -15.24 5.34 -2.62
N VAL A 285 -15.53 5.19 -1.33
CA VAL A 285 -16.58 4.30 -0.77
C VAL A 285 -17.85 5.06 -0.36
N SER A 286 -17.96 6.35 -0.68
CA SER A 286 -19.13 7.17 -0.31
C SER A 286 -20.44 6.72 -0.94
N SER A 287 -20.37 5.97 -2.05
CA SER A 287 -21.51 5.39 -2.75
C SER A 287 -21.76 3.92 -2.38
N GLY A 288 -21.12 3.43 -1.32
CA GLY A 288 -21.23 2.07 -0.80
C GLY A 288 -19.87 1.41 -0.57
N GLY A 289 -19.73 0.70 0.54
CA GLY A 289 -18.47 0.08 0.97
C GLY A 289 -18.02 0.53 2.35
N ALA A 290 -16.75 0.31 2.67
CA ALA A 290 -16.14 0.72 3.93
C ALA A 290 -14.68 1.13 3.76
N GLY A 291 -14.28 2.22 4.38
CA GLY A 291 -12.90 2.69 4.39
C GLY A 291 -12.33 2.69 5.80
N PHE A 292 -11.08 2.24 5.93
CA PHE A 292 -10.36 2.15 7.20
C PHE A 292 -9.07 2.95 7.17
N TYR A 293 -8.73 3.59 8.29
CA TYR A 293 -7.45 4.28 8.47
C TYR A 293 -6.76 3.71 9.71
N ILE A 294 -5.60 3.10 9.52
CA ILE A 294 -4.84 2.44 10.58
C ILE A 294 -3.47 3.13 10.67
N ILE A 295 -3.14 3.59 11.87
CA ILE A 295 -1.88 4.29 12.15
C ILE A 295 -0.93 3.32 12.84
N GLY A 296 0.27 3.16 12.28
CA GLY A 296 1.32 2.30 12.81
C GLY A 296 2.48 2.13 11.82
N HIS A 297 3.66 1.84 12.37
CA HIS A 297 4.89 1.63 11.61
C HIS A 297 4.79 0.44 10.65
N HIS A 298 5.24 0.61 9.41
CA HIS A 298 5.04 -0.36 8.32
C HIS A 298 5.71 -1.71 8.62
N GLU A 299 6.88 -1.67 9.24
CA GLU A 299 7.70 -2.82 9.63
C GLU A 299 7.05 -3.71 10.69
N ILE A 300 6.02 -3.21 11.37
CA ILE A 300 5.19 -3.98 12.32
C ILE A 300 3.85 -4.33 11.67
N MET A 301 3.19 -3.35 11.06
CA MET A 301 1.82 -3.47 10.58
C MET A 301 1.68 -4.39 9.38
N LEU A 302 2.62 -4.34 8.42
CA LEU A 302 2.52 -5.15 7.21
C LEU A 302 2.80 -6.64 7.48
N PRO A 303 3.82 -7.05 8.26
CA PRO A 303 3.97 -8.46 8.64
C PRO A 303 2.77 -8.99 9.42
N LEU A 304 2.22 -8.20 10.34
CA LEU A 304 1.01 -8.58 11.08
C LEU A 304 -0.18 -8.77 10.13
N LEU A 305 -0.38 -7.87 9.17
CA LEU A 305 -1.44 -7.96 8.18
C LEU A 305 -1.26 -9.19 7.28
N ALA A 306 -0.05 -9.38 6.77
CA ALA A 306 0.29 -10.47 5.87
C ALA A 306 0.03 -11.82 6.54
N GLN A 307 0.57 -12.05 7.74
CA GLN A 307 0.36 -13.30 8.46
C GLN A 307 -1.12 -13.53 8.79
N SER A 308 -1.85 -12.48 9.21
CA SER A 308 -3.29 -12.57 9.49
C SER A 308 -4.12 -12.98 8.27
N ILE A 309 -3.73 -12.53 7.07
CA ILE A 309 -4.38 -12.93 5.82
C ILE A 309 -4.03 -14.38 5.48
N ILE A 310 -2.74 -14.75 5.54
CA ILE A 310 -2.26 -16.09 5.19
C ILE A 310 -2.92 -17.18 6.05
N GLU A 311 -3.10 -16.95 7.34
CA GLU A 311 -3.76 -17.89 8.25
C GLU A 311 -5.25 -18.14 7.93
N LYS A 312 -5.88 -17.27 7.12
CA LYS A 312 -7.32 -17.29 6.81
C LYS A 312 -7.65 -17.62 5.34
N LEU A 313 -6.64 -17.67 4.46
CA LEU A 313 -6.80 -18.04 3.05
C LEU A 313 -6.88 -19.56 2.90
#